data_AF-A0A7Y5Y142-F1
#
_entry.id   AF-A0A7Y5Y142-F1
#
_cell.length_a   1.000
_cell.length_b   1.000
_cell.length_c   1.000
_cell.angle_alpha   90.00
_cell.angle_beta   90.00
_cell.angle_gamma   90.00
#
_symmetry.space_group_name_H-M   'P 1'
#
loop_
_entity.id
_entity.type
_entity.pdbx_description
1 polymer ?
#
loop_
_entity_poly.entity_id
_entity_poly.type
_entity_poly.pdbx_seq_one_letter_code
_entity_poly.pdbx_strand_id
1 'polypeptide(L)'
;MNGDDVIALYESISKLTNEMLSAARAGDWDLLAALEAQCGKHIASLRDSEEHVALPEPLRHRKVDIIKKILEDDRDIRNLTEPGLRKLSAMIQSNQTEQKLLNTYGMGS
;
A
#
# COMPACT_ATOMS: atom_id res chain seq x y z
N MET A 1 -9.79 16.28 -20.11
CA MET A 1 -9.92 16.15 -18.66
C MET A 1 -9.86 17.54 -18.06
N ASN A 2 -10.82 17.91 -17.21
CA ASN A 2 -10.84 19.21 -16.52
C ASN A 2 -10.44 19.04 -15.04
N GLY A 3 -10.46 20.13 -14.28
CA GLY A 3 -10.07 20.07 -12.86
C GLY A 3 -10.98 19.21 -11.99
N ASP A 4 -12.28 19.13 -12.28
CA ASP A 4 -13.22 18.32 -11.53
C ASP A 4 -13.00 16.81 -11.80
N ASP A 5 -12.66 16.44 -13.04
CA ASP A 5 -12.28 15.09 -13.40
C ASP A 5 -11.04 14.63 -12.62
N VAL A 6 -10.03 15.51 -12.46
CA VAL A 6 -8.83 15.23 -11.65
C VAL A 6 -9.21 14.96 -10.20
N ILE A 7 -10.09 15.79 -9.62
CA ILE A 7 -10.54 15.60 -8.23
C ILE A 7 -11.32 14.30 -8.08
N ALA A 8 -12.20 13.97 -9.02
CA ALA A 8 -12.93 12.70 -9.00
C ALA A 8 -11.97 11.49 -9.02
N LEU A 9 -10.88 11.55 -9.78
CA LEU A 9 -9.85 10.50 -9.78
C LEU A 9 -9.15 10.38 -8.42
N TYR A 10 -8.78 11.52 -7.80
CA TYR A 10 -8.21 11.52 -6.45
C TYR A 10 -9.18 10.92 -5.42
N GLU A 11 -10.47 11.25 -5.50
CA GLU A 11 -11.49 10.68 -4.63
C GLU A 11 -11.68 9.18 -4.83
N SER A 12 -11.62 8.70 -6.08
CA SER A 12 -11.64 7.27 -6.39
C SER A 12 -10.44 6.55 -5.78
N ILE A 13 -9.23 7.13 -5.85
CA ILE A 13 -8.04 6.56 -5.19
C ILE A 13 -8.24 6.53 -3.68
N SER A 14 -8.73 7.61 -3.08
CA SER A 14 -8.99 7.64 -1.63
C SER A 14 -10.02 6.59 -1.17
N LYS A 15 -11.06 6.35 -1.96
CA LYS A 15 -12.01 5.25 -1.68
C LYS A 15 -11.32 3.89 -1.76
N LEU A 16 -10.51 3.67 -2.78
CA LEU A 16 -9.77 2.43 -2.96
C LEU A 16 -8.77 2.17 -1.83
N THR A 17 -8.03 3.19 -1.39
CA THR A 17 -7.12 3.08 -0.23
C THR A 17 -7.90 2.78 1.06
N ASN A 18 -9.11 3.30 1.20
CA ASN A 18 -9.98 2.97 2.34
C ASN A 18 -10.48 1.51 2.31
N GLU A 19 -10.77 0.98 1.12
CA GLU A 19 -11.07 -0.44 0.92
C GLU A 19 -9.85 -1.32 1.26
N MET A 20 -8.65 -0.91 0.86
CA MET A 20 -7.40 -1.57 1.24
C MET A 20 -7.24 -1.60 2.78
N LEU A 21 -7.48 -0.48 3.45
CA LEU A 21 -7.45 -0.41 4.91
C LEU A 21 -8.47 -1.37 5.55
N SER A 22 -9.65 -1.48 4.96
CA SER A 22 -10.70 -2.40 5.43
C SER A 22 -10.28 -3.87 5.25
N ALA A 23 -9.68 -4.22 4.11
CA ALA A 23 -9.12 -5.55 3.86
C ALA A 23 -7.98 -5.88 4.84
N ALA A 24 -7.06 -4.93 5.08
CA ALA A 24 -5.96 -5.09 6.05
C ALA A 24 -6.48 -5.29 7.48
N ARG A 25 -7.54 -4.59 7.89
CA ARG A 25 -8.19 -4.77 9.20
C ARG A 25 -8.87 -6.14 9.32
N ALA A 26 -9.44 -6.65 8.22
CA ALA A 26 -10.05 -7.98 8.16
C ALA A 26 -9.01 -9.12 8.06
N GLY A 27 -7.74 -8.79 7.78
CA GLY A 27 -6.69 -9.78 7.52
C GLY A 27 -6.84 -10.49 6.16
N ASP A 28 -7.61 -9.90 5.23
CA ASP A 28 -7.81 -10.43 3.88
C ASP A 28 -6.64 -9.97 2.98
N TRP A 29 -5.54 -10.70 3.05
CA TRP A 29 -4.30 -10.35 2.37
C TRP A 29 -4.40 -10.49 0.84
N ASP A 30 -5.21 -11.42 0.36
CA ASP A 30 -5.42 -11.62 -1.09
C ASP A 30 -6.20 -10.44 -1.67
N LEU A 31 -7.27 -10.00 -0.99
CA LEU A 31 -8.01 -8.81 -1.38
C LEU A 31 -7.13 -7.56 -1.29
N LEU A 32 -6.33 -7.42 -0.21
CA LEU A 32 -5.42 -6.29 -0.06
C LEU A 32 -4.44 -6.18 -1.24
N ALA A 33 -3.82 -7.30 -1.65
CA ALA A 33 -2.90 -7.33 -2.78
C ALA A 33 -3.59 -7.02 -4.13
N ALA A 34 -4.82 -7.53 -4.32
CA ALA A 34 -5.61 -7.23 -5.52
C ALA A 34 -6.00 -5.74 -5.61
N LEU A 35 -6.34 -5.12 -4.48
CA LEU A 35 -6.66 -3.69 -4.41
C LEU A 35 -5.41 -2.82 -4.59
N GLU A 36 -4.25 -3.20 -4.04
CA GLU A 36 -2.97 -2.50 -4.23
C GLU A 36 -2.59 -2.46 -5.71
N ALA A 37 -2.71 -3.59 -6.43
CA ALA A 37 -2.45 -3.65 -7.87
C ALA A 37 -3.39 -2.75 -8.69
N GLN A 38 -4.65 -2.60 -8.28
CA GLN A 38 -5.59 -1.67 -8.89
C GLN A 38 -5.20 -0.22 -8.59
N CYS A 39 -4.82 0.08 -7.35
CA CYS A 39 -4.40 1.41 -6.91
C CYS A 39 -3.20 1.91 -7.72
N GLY A 40 -2.19 1.05 -7.93
CA GLY A 40 -1.02 1.36 -8.76
C GLY A 40 -1.39 1.76 -10.20
N LYS A 41 -2.38 1.09 -10.81
CA LYS A 41 -2.87 1.44 -12.16
C LYS A 41 -3.60 2.78 -12.19
N HIS A 42 -4.41 3.07 -11.18
CA HIS A 42 -5.12 4.33 -11.06
C HIS A 42 -4.16 5.51 -10.86
N ILE A 43 -3.15 5.35 -9.99
CA ILE A 43 -2.12 6.37 -9.76
C ILE A 43 -1.31 6.63 -11.04
N ALA A 44 -0.91 5.57 -11.76
CA ALA A 44 -0.19 5.73 -13.02
C ALA A 44 -1.01 6.52 -14.05
N SER A 45 -2.29 6.17 -14.22
CA SER A 45 -3.19 6.86 -15.15
C SER A 45 -3.44 8.32 -14.74
N LEU A 46 -3.54 8.59 -13.44
CA LEU A 46 -3.72 9.94 -12.90
C LEU A 46 -2.52 10.83 -13.19
N ARG A 47 -1.30 10.31 -13.00
CA ARG A 47 -0.06 11.06 -13.27
C ARG A 47 0.01 11.54 -14.71
N ASP A 48 -0.31 10.66 -15.66
CA ASP A 48 -0.27 10.98 -17.09
C ASP A 48 -1.37 11.97 -17.51
N SER A 49 -2.47 12.03 -16.75
CA SER A 49 -3.64 12.86 -17.07
C SER A 49 -3.62 14.23 -16.38
N GLU A 50 -2.93 14.36 -15.24
CA GLU A 50 -2.87 15.60 -14.46
C GLU A 50 -1.91 16.65 -15.04
N GLU A 51 -0.82 16.22 -15.71
CA GLU A 51 0.27 17.10 -16.17
C GLU A 51 -0.22 18.29 -17.04
N HIS A 52 -1.41 18.18 -17.62
CA HIS A 52 -1.98 19.17 -18.54
C HIS A 52 -3.19 19.93 -17.99
N VAL A 53 -3.54 19.81 -16.70
CA VAL A 53 -4.75 20.40 -16.12
C VAL A 53 -4.42 21.52 -15.13
N ALA A 54 -4.85 22.75 -15.44
CA ALA A 54 -4.79 23.87 -14.50
C ALA A 54 -5.88 23.76 -13.43
N LEU A 55 -5.48 23.59 -12.17
CA LEU A 55 -6.40 23.51 -11.04
C LEU A 55 -6.60 24.90 -10.38
N PRO A 56 -7.84 25.43 -10.33
CA PRO A 56 -8.19 26.59 -9.52
C PRO A 56 -7.88 26.35 -8.03
N GLU A 57 -7.68 27.43 -7.27
CA GLU A 57 -7.29 27.38 -5.85
C GLU A 57 -8.18 26.46 -4.98
N PRO A 58 -9.53 26.50 -5.07
CA PRO A 58 -10.37 25.61 -4.27
C PRO A 58 -10.13 24.12 -4.56
N LEU A 59 -9.87 23.76 -5.82
CA LEU A 59 -9.60 22.37 -6.19
C LEU A 59 -8.22 21.93 -5.72
N ARG A 60 -7.23 22.82 -5.67
CA ARG A 60 -5.92 22.51 -5.07
C ARG A 60 -6.02 22.19 -3.59
N HIS A 61 -6.83 22.94 -2.83
CA HIS A 61 -7.07 22.62 -1.42
C HIS A 61 -7.74 21.25 -1.25
N ARG A 62 -8.79 20.98 -2.03
CA ARG A 62 -9.48 19.68 -2.00
C ARG A 62 -8.54 18.53 -2.36
N LYS A 63 -7.69 18.69 -3.37
CA LYS A 63 -6.65 17.72 -3.73
C LYS A 63 -5.73 17.42 -2.55
N VAL A 64 -5.24 18.45 -1.86
CA VAL A 64 -4.36 18.29 -0.69
C VAL A 64 -5.04 17.50 0.43
N ASP A 65 -6.31 17.79 0.72
CA ASP A 65 -7.06 17.07 1.76
C ASP A 65 -7.24 15.59 1.41
N ILE A 66 -7.51 15.28 0.14
CA ILE A 66 -7.62 13.90 -0.33
C ILE A 66 -6.28 13.16 -0.22
N ILE A 67 -5.17 13.81 -0.60
CA ILE A 67 -3.82 13.22 -0.49
C ILE A 67 -3.47 12.92 0.97
N LYS A 68 -3.79 13.82 1.89
CA LYS A 68 -3.56 13.58 3.33
C LYS A 68 -4.30 12.33 3.81
N LYS A 69 -5.57 12.19 3.42
CA LYS A 69 -6.37 11.00 3.76
C LYS A 69 -5.75 9.71 3.21
N ILE A 70 -5.32 9.71 1.94
CA ILE A 70 -4.63 8.55 1.34
C ILE A 70 -3.38 8.17 2.15
N LEU A 71 -2.56 9.17 2.51
CA LEU A 71 -1.33 8.94 3.28
C LEU A 71 -1.60 8.42 4.70
N GLU A 72 -2.68 8.88 5.34
CA GLU A 72 -3.13 8.39 6.63
C GLU A 72 -3.60 6.93 6.54
N ASP A 73 -4.44 6.60 5.56
CA ASP A 73 -4.91 5.23 5.32
C ASP A 73 -3.71 4.29 5.02
N ASP A 74 -2.76 4.71 4.17
CA ASP A 74 -1.54 3.96 3.87
C ASP A 74 -0.68 3.70 5.11
N ARG A 75 -0.54 4.69 5.99
CA ARG A 75 0.20 4.54 7.25
C ARG A 75 -0.48 3.48 8.12
N ASP A 76 -1.80 3.51 8.22
CA ASP A 76 -2.56 2.56 9.01
C ASP A 76 -2.48 1.14 8.43
N ILE A 77 -2.48 0.99 7.10
CA ILE A 77 -2.24 -0.29 6.42
C ILE A 77 -0.86 -0.85 6.79
N ARG A 78 0.21 -0.04 6.71
CA ARG A 78 1.57 -0.47 7.09
C ARG A 78 1.64 -0.91 8.55
N ASN A 79 1.00 -0.17 9.45
CA ASN A 79 0.96 -0.54 10.87
C ASN A 79 0.31 -1.92 11.11
N LEU A 80 -0.65 -2.31 10.27
CA LEU A 80 -1.31 -3.62 10.34
C LEU A 80 -0.48 -4.74 9.70
N THR A 81 0.20 -4.47 8.57
CA THR A 81 0.90 -5.49 7.79
C THR A 81 2.33 -5.76 8.26
N GLU A 82 3.06 -4.71 8.66
CA GLU A 82 4.49 -4.83 9.00
C GLU A 82 4.80 -5.77 10.18
N PRO A 83 4.03 -5.80 11.30
CA PRO A 83 4.34 -6.70 12.41
C PRO A 83 4.30 -8.18 12.00
N GLY A 84 3.32 -8.56 11.18
CA GLY A 84 3.18 -9.92 10.66
C GLY A 84 4.36 -10.31 9.77
N LEU A 85 4.75 -9.41 8.86
CA LEU A 85 5.90 -9.62 7.98
C LEU A 85 7.21 -9.74 8.76
N ARG A 86 7.42 -8.91 9.78
CA ARG A 86 8.59 -8.98 10.68
C ARG A 86 8.65 -10.33 11.40
N LYS A 87 7.52 -10.83 11.90
CA LYS A 87 7.43 -12.13 12.57
C LYS A 87 7.76 -13.30 11.62
N LEU A 88 7.20 -13.28 10.41
CA LEU A 88 7.48 -14.31 9.39
C LEU A 88 8.95 -14.31 8.98
N SER A 89 9.53 -13.12 8.77
CA SER A 89 10.95 -12.95 8.43
C SER A 89 11.86 -13.52 9.52
N ALA A 90 11.54 -13.27 10.79
CA ALA A 90 12.30 -13.80 11.92
C ALA A 90 12.23 -15.34 12.00
N MET A 91 11.06 -15.95 11.74
CA MET A 91 10.89 -17.41 11.72
C MET A 91 11.71 -18.09 10.62
N ILE A 92 11.77 -17.48 9.43
CA ILE A 92 12.56 -17.99 8.31
C ILE A 92 14.06 -17.93 8.65
N GLN A 93 14.53 -16.81 9.23
CA GLN A 93 15.93 -16.65 9.64
C GLN A 93 16.35 -17.64 10.73
N SER A 94 15.47 -17.91 11.72
CA SER A 94 15.76 -18.92 12.75
C SER A 94 15.89 -20.32 12.16
N ASN A 95 15.03 -20.69 11.21
CA ASN A 95 15.07 -22.01 10.58
C ASN A 95 16.33 -22.22 9.73
N GLN A 96 16.76 -21.19 8.98
CA GLN A 96 18.01 -21.24 8.21
C GLN A 96 19.24 -21.39 9.13
N THR A 97 19.23 -20.69 10.27
CA THR A 97 20.31 -20.77 11.26
C THR A 97 20.40 -22.17 11.86
N GLU A 98 19.27 -22.78 12.20
CA GLU A 98 19.20 -24.15 12.73
C GLU A 98 19.72 -25.19 11.72
N GLN A 99 19.31 -25.11 10.44
CA GLN A 99 19.81 -26.00 9.40
C GLN A 99 21.33 -25.90 9.20
N LYS A 100 21.88 -24.69 9.26
CA LYS A 100 23.34 -24.47 9.13
C LYS A 100 24.10 -25.10 10.29
N LEU A 101 23.59 -24.99 11.52
CA LEU A 101 24.20 -25.62 12.69
C LEU A 101 24.15 -27.14 12.56
N LEU A 102 22.99 -27.72 12.25
CA LEU A 102 22.84 -29.18 12.05
C LEU A 102 23.79 -29.72 10.97
N ASN A 103 23.96 -29.03 9.85
CA ASN A 103 24.90 -29.45 8.81
C ASN A 103 26.37 -29.36 9.25
N THR A 104 26.72 -28.37 10.07
CA THR A 104 28.09 -28.19 10.58
C THR A 104 28.45 -29.24 11.64
N TYR A 105 27.51 -29.59 12.52
CA TYR A 105 27.72 -30.62 13.55
C TYR A 105 27.56 -32.05 12.98
N GLY A 106 26.72 -32.26 11.97
CA GLY A 106 26.54 -33.55 11.30
C GLY A 106 27.68 -33.96 10.36
N MET A 107 28.54 -33.03 9.93
CA MET A 107 29.78 -33.32 9.19
C MET A 107 30.98 -33.67 10.09
N GLY A 108 30.82 -33.56 11.42
CA GLY A 108 31.87 -33.85 12.40
C GLY A 108 31.70 -35.17 13.15
N SER A 109 30.76 -36.03 12.73
CA SER A 109 30.52 -37.36 13.31
C SER A 109 30.99 -38.48 12.37
#